data_AF-A0ABD3REY5-F1
#
_entry.id   AF-A0ABD3REY5-F1
#
_cell.length_a   1.000
_cell.length_b   1.000
_cell.length_c   1.000
_cell.angle_alpha   90.00
_cell.angle_beta   90.00
_cell.angle_gamma   90.00
#
_symmetry.space_group_name_H-M   'P 1'
#
loop_
_entity.id
_entity.type
_entity.pdbx_description
1 polymer ?
#
loop_
_entity_poly.entity_id
_entity_poly.type
_entity_poly.pdbx_seq_one_letter_code
_entity_poly.pdbx_strand_id
1 'polypeptide(L)'
;MSDSNQITRDNEISKKQEQQQRSPYPAGPSPSVGGRSAPITEQQNYKSITVKPTTQNTRTRVFEMPLRRVQPSEGGFSGLLLSSTSHNDTVLDQKLASLPKQKLGGKSLSDPSLGQRWNVDHAALPRRPVDFPPLTRTNRVVRDVNLNVISNRISECLRSRSIKSRFSKSRGNVVKCRNIDFCKFTVALYAGDEGGVLVEVHRLCGDAISFMRDCRAVLNSAEGKILGGEKDLNDHEETPMFFRLPVSRTLFPKDARLPEVDDEMQAESVNVTANLLSSMQIDANMLGMESLVIQTDPEKTPKSAAVLASRMILCPDHVANRHFSVHNYVMSLLIYDDDCFAPSSEDSSAIHDEVVSIEDHATRLRNLAMSALSNAIGLLSDEGLLLPDIAPHREWYMSVLLPRLIEDLNAASLRPHDACFASRCLSTLAKSSVDFAAKFSAIGGFDAVKNAEEVGVRDFELLKRDAGRCHTIMRCCVK
;
A
#
# COMPACT_ATOMS: atom_id res chain seq x y z
N MET A 1 11.83 -68.14 -3.32
CA MET A 1 11.49 -68.58 -1.95
C MET A 1 12.61 -68.14 -1.05
N SER A 2 12.25 -67.47 0.04
CA SER A 2 13.11 -67.07 1.17
C SER A 2 14.11 -65.95 0.91
N ASP A 3 13.70 -64.72 1.23
CA ASP A 3 14.54 -63.74 1.94
C ASP A 3 13.63 -62.67 2.56
N SER A 4 13.31 -62.87 3.83
CA SER A 4 12.63 -61.91 4.71
C SER A 4 12.90 -62.34 6.14
N ASN A 5 13.92 -61.76 6.78
CA ASN A 5 14.05 -61.65 8.24
C ASN A 5 15.33 -60.88 8.61
N GLN A 6 15.30 -59.55 8.52
CA GLN A 6 16.30 -58.72 9.19
C GLN A 6 15.79 -57.29 9.44
N ILE A 7 14.60 -57.16 10.06
CA ILE A 7 14.11 -55.88 10.62
C ILE A 7 13.34 -56.19 11.91
N THR A 8 14.05 -56.58 12.97
CA THR A 8 13.49 -56.66 14.34
C THR A 8 14.57 -56.78 15.41
N ARG A 9 15.53 -55.83 15.46
CA ARG A 9 16.43 -55.70 16.63
C ARG A 9 16.71 -54.31 17.19
N ASP A 10 16.18 -53.24 16.59
CA ASP A 10 16.51 -51.87 17.07
C ASP A 10 15.39 -51.18 17.87
N ASN A 11 14.30 -51.86 18.23
CA ASN A 11 13.18 -51.25 18.95
C ASN A 11 13.07 -51.58 20.46
N GLU A 12 14.09 -52.21 21.07
CA GLU A 12 14.06 -52.57 22.50
C GLU A 12 14.99 -51.76 23.43
N ILE A 13 15.72 -50.77 22.92
CA ILE A 13 16.67 -49.98 23.75
C ILE A 13 16.09 -48.61 24.18
N SER A 14 15.00 -48.14 23.56
CA SER A 14 14.46 -46.79 23.85
C SER A 14 13.36 -46.74 24.94
N LYS A 15 12.99 -47.86 25.58
CA LYS A 15 11.95 -47.90 26.63
C LYS A 15 12.47 -48.12 28.06
N LYS A 16 13.78 -48.03 28.29
CA LYS A 16 14.39 -48.23 29.63
C LYS A 16 15.01 -46.98 30.29
N GLN A 17 14.84 -45.78 29.71
CA GLN A 17 15.39 -44.55 30.30
C GLN A 17 14.36 -43.59 30.90
N GLU A 18 13.06 -43.91 30.87
CA GLU A 18 12.00 -43.03 31.39
C GLU A 18 11.39 -43.48 32.73
N GLN A 19 12.09 -44.36 33.45
CA GLN A 19 11.61 -44.91 34.72
C GLN A 19 12.71 -44.94 35.78
N GLN A 20 13.41 -43.81 35.98
CA GLN A 20 14.40 -43.69 37.04
C GLN A 20 14.66 -42.25 37.52
N GLN A 21 13.59 -41.48 37.80
CA GLN A 21 13.67 -40.31 38.70
C GLN A 21 12.41 -40.20 39.55
N ARG A 22 12.33 -41.02 40.60
CA ARG A 22 11.55 -40.74 41.81
C ARG A 22 12.38 -41.18 43.00
N SER A 23 12.98 -40.22 43.70
CA SER A 23 13.56 -40.43 45.02
C SER A 23 12.70 -39.71 46.06
N PRO A 24 12.47 -40.29 47.25
CA PRO A 24 11.59 -39.75 48.27
C PRO A 24 12.37 -38.87 49.25
N TYR A 25 11.76 -37.78 49.74
CA TYR A 25 12.21 -37.10 50.95
C TYR A 25 11.10 -37.07 52.02
N PRO A 26 11.51 -37.09 53.31
CA PRO A 26 10.67 -37.54 54.40
C PRO A 26 9.86 -36.41 55.05
N ALA A 27 8.85 -36.84 55.79
CA ALA A 27 7.92 -36.01 56.53
C ALA A 27 8.50 -35.42 57.83
N GLY A 28 8.05 -34.21 58.14
CA GLY A 28 7.94 -33.65 59.50
C GLY A 28 8.42 -32.20 59.61
N PRO A 29 7.98 -31.42 60.63
CA PRO A 29 6.67 -31.37 61.30
C PRO A 29 6.03 -29.97 61.20
N SER A 30 4.74 -29.89 61.51
CA SER A 30 3.96 -28.65 61.63
C SER A 30 4.50 -27.71 62.73
N PRO A 31 4.31 -26.39 62.55
CA PRO A 31 3.81 -25.60 63.66
C PRO A 31 2.66 -24.68 63.27
N SER A 32 1.88 -24.39 64.30
CA SER A 32 0.63 -23.67 64.34
C SER A 32 0.81 -22.17 64.59
N VAL A 33 -0.23 -21.40 64.21
CA VAL A 33 -0.67 -20.11 64.78
C VAL A 33 0.13 -18.85 64.45
N GLY A 34 -0.56 -17.93 63.76
CA GLY A 34 -0.68 -16.53 64.20
C GLY A 34 0.18 -15.52 63.43
N GLY A 35 -0.48 -14.62 62.69
CA GLY A 35 0.17 -13.40 62.22
C GLY A 35 -0.58 -12.71 61.09
N ARG A 36 -1.42 -11.73 61.45
CA ARG A 36 -1.93 -10.71 60.53
C ARG A 36 -0.75 -9.94 59.92
N SER A 37 -0.70 -9.81 58.60
CA SER A 37 0.03 -8.75 57.91
C SER A 37 -0.70 -8.37 56.62
N ALA A 38 -0.83 -7.05 56.45
CA ALA A 38 -1.62 -6.37 55.44
C ALA A 38 -1.10 -6.57 54.01
N PRO A 39 -1.94 -6.41 52.98
CA PRO A 39 -1.46 -6.40 51.61
C PRO A 39 -0.78 -5.05 51.30
N ILE A 40 0.51 -5.11 50.97
CA ILE A 40 1.20 -4.02 50.29
C ILE A 40 0.77 -4.08 48.83
N THR A 41 -0.15 -3.20 48.46
CA THR A 41 -0.56 -2.95 47.09
C THR A 41 0.52 -2.11 46.41
N GLU A 42 1.47 -2.73 45.71
CA GLU A 42 2.30 -2.02 44.73
C GLU A 42 1.45 -1.70 43.50
N GLN A 43 0.80 -0.53 43.53
CA GLN A 43 0.28 0.11 42.33
C GLN A 43 1.46 0.60 41.49
N GLN A 44 1.88 -0.20 40.51
CA GLN A 44 2.70 0.30 39.42
C GLN A 44 1.84 1.22 38.55
N ASN A 45 2.07 2.51 38.75
CA ASN A 45 1.38 3.61 38.09
C ASN A 45 1.97 3.77 36.68
N TYR A 46 1.44 3.03 35.70
CA TYR A 46 1.74 3.25 34.29
C TYR A 46 1.09 4.56 33.85
N LYS A 47 1.86 5.65 33.85
CA LYS A 47 1.47 6.88 33.18
C LYS A 47 1.49 6.61 31.67
N SER A 48 0.31 6.51 31.05
CA SER A 48 0.22 6.57 29.59
C SER A 48 0.73 7.94 29.13
N ILE A 49 1.90 7.96 28.48
CA ILE A 49 2.37 9.16 27.81
C ILE A 49 1.53 9.30 26.54
N THR A 50 0.49 10.15 26.61
CA THR A 50 -0.15 10.67 25.41
C THR A 50 0.88 11.55 24.69
N VAL A 51 1.58 10.98 23.71
CA VAL A 51 2.42 11.75 22.79
C VAL A 51 1.48 12.57 21.92
N LYS A 52 1.25 13.83 22.29
CA LYS A 52 0.71 14.81 21.34
C LYS A 52 1.82 15.08 20.32
N PRO A 53 1.57 14.91 19.00
CA PRO A 53 2.50 15.39 17.98
C PRO A 53 2.46 16.92 18.03
N THR A 54 3.30 17.49 18.89
CA THR A 54 3.42 18.94 19.00
C THR A 54 4.37 19.37 17.90
N THR A 55 3.83 20.10 16.93
CA THR A 55 4.56 20.96 16.01
C THR A 55 5.60 21.78 16.77
N GLN A 56 6.84 21.29 16.87
CA GLN A 56 7.97 22.09 17.33
C GLN A 56 8.57 22.80 16.14
N ASN A 57 7.99 23.96 15.83
CA ASN A 57 8.63 24.98 15.04
C ASN A 57 8.78 26.23 15.92
N THR A 58 9.96 26.44 16.50
CA THR A 58 10.65 27.73 16.69
C THR A 58 11.81 27.61 17.69
N ARG A 59 13.05 27.61 17.19
CA ARG A 59 14.04 28.66 17.53
C ARG A 59 15.32 28.53 16.71
N THR A 60 15.50 29.55 15.87
CA THR A 60 16.74 30.21 15.48
C THR A 60 18.05 29.60 16.01
N ARG A 61 18.80 28.99 15.09
CA ARG A 61 20.26 29.11 15.07
C ARG A 61 20.70 29.59 13.70
N VAL A 62 21.26 30.79 13.70
CA VAL A 62 22.14 31.30 12.65
C VAL A 62 23.25 30.27 12.47
N PHE A 63 23.40 29.73 11.27
CA PHE A 63 24.67 29.17 10.82
C PHE A 63 24.86 29.53 9.35
N GLU A 64 25.97 30.23 9.12
CA GLU A 64 26.49 30.62 7.82
C GLU A 64 26.83 29.39 6.97
N MET A 65 26.47 29.48 5.69
CA MET A 65 27.12 28.75 4.60
C MET A 65 28.14 29.70 3.95
N PRO A 66 29.25 29.22 3.37
CA PRO A 66 29.13 28.50 2.10
C PRO A 66 30.11 27.34 1.91
N LEU A 67 29.56 26.18 1.55
CA LEU A 67 30.33 25.17 0.81
C LEU A 67 30.47 25.63 -0.65
N ARG A 68 31.73 25.77 -1.07
CA ARG A 68 32.16 26.14 -2.41
C ARG A 68 31.67 25.13 -3.45
N ARG A 69 31.05 25.64 -4.50
CA ARG A 69 30.80 24.95 -5.76
C ARG A 69 32.13 24.72 -6.47
N VAL A 70 32.49 23.48 -6.74
CA VAL A 70 33.56 23.12 -7.68
C VAL A 70 33.03 23.38 -9.09
N GLN A 71 33.70 24.26 -9.83
CA GLN A 71 33.45 24.47 -11.25
C GLN A 71 34.03 23.31 -12.07
N PRO A 72 33.32 22.79 -13.08
CA PRO A 72 33.96 22.07 -14.17
C PRO A 72 34.64 23.07 -15.10
N SER A 73 35.90 22.78 -15.39
CA SER A 73 36.80 23.48 -16.30
C SER A 73 36.25 23.63 -17.71
N GLU A 74 36.47 24.82 -18.25
CA GLU A 74 36.30 25.20 -19.65
C GLU A 74 37.14 24.30 -20.58
N GLY A 75 36.47 23.69 -21.55
CA GLY A 75 37.10 23.03 -22.70
C GLY A 75 36.36 23.48 -23.95
N GLY A 76 36.95 24.45 -24.65
CA GLY A 76 36.39 25.03 -25.86
C GLY A 76 36.39 24.07 -27.04
N PHE A 77 35.36 24.15 -27.87
CA PHE A 77 35.40 23.74 -29.27
C PHE A 77 34.59 24.74 -30.11
N SER A 78 35.33 25.49 -30.92
CA SER A 78 34.81 26.23 -32.08
C SER A 78 34.49 25.27 -33.22
N GLY A 79 33.43 25.53 -33.98
CA GLY A 79 33.24 24.81 -35.24
C GLY A 79 31.92 25.04 -35.96
N LEU A 80 31.94 26.02 -36.87
CA LEU A 80 31.32 26.02 -38.20
C LEU A 80 29.80 26.20 -38.35
N LEU A 81 29.50 27.42 -38.80
CA LEU A 81 28.53 27.81 -39.84
C LEU A 81 28.22 26.69 -40.85
N LEU A 82 26.93 26.54 -41.19
CA LEU A 82 26.47 26.46 -42.58
C LEU A 82 24.99 26.86 -42.66
N SER A 83 24.75 27.84 -43.54
CA SER A 83 23.46 28.28 -44.02
C SER A 83 22.85 27.28 -44.98
N SER A 84 21.53 27.19 -45.05
CA SER A 84 20.81 27.04 -46.32
C SER A 84 19.32 27.32 -46.16
N THR A 85 18.89 28.34 -46.89
CA THR A 85 17.55 28.66 -47.32
C THR A 85 16.98 27.57 -48.24
N SER A 86 15.69 27.26 -48.18
CA SER A 86 14.84 27.25 -49.39
C SER A 86 13.34 27.18 -49.06
N HIS A 87 12.60 27.92 -49.88
CA HIS A 87 11.14 27.95 -50.04
C HIS A 87 10.56 26.60 -50.46
N ASN A 88 9.28 26.35 -50.11
CA ASN A 88 8.21 26.33 -51.11
C ASN A 88 6.82 26.28 -50.47
N ASP A 89 5.99 27.24 -50.89
CA ASP A 89 4.55 27.24 -50.79
C ASP A 89 3.95 26.11 -51.63
N THR A 90 2.87 25.50 -51.15
CA THR A 90 1.83 25.00 -52.06
C THR A 90 0.49 24.93 -51.37
N VAL A 91 -0.38 25.82 -51.83
CA VAL A 91 -1.82 25.88 -51.60
C VAL A 91 -2.48 24.65 -52.23
N LEU A 92 -3.36 23.97 -51.50
CA LEU A 92 -4.39 23.15 -52.12
C LEU A 92 -5.71 23.26 -51.36
N ASP A 93 -6.62 24.03 -51.96
CA ASP A 93 -8.06 24.02 -51.71
C ASP A 93 -8.63 22.64 -52.05
N GLN A 94 -9.46 22.08 -51.15
CA GLN A 94 -10.51 21.16 -51.58
C GLN A 94 -11.74 21.20 -50.66
N LYS A 95 -12.81 21.76 -51.24
CA LYS A 95 -14.22 21.64 -50.86
C LYS A 95 -14.58 20.20 -50.52
N LEU A 96 -15.17 19.99 -49.34
CA LEU A 96 -15.91 18.79 -49.00
C LEU A 96 -17.34 19.12 -48.61
N ALA A 97 -18.25 18.40 -49.25
CA ALA A 97 -19.68 18.63 -49.32
C ALA A 97 -20.39 18.37 -47.99
N SER A 98 -21.43 19.18 -47.76
CA SER A 98 -22.38 19.06 -46.65
C SER A 98 -23.26 17.82 -46.79
N LEU A 99 -23.21 16.94 -45.79
CA LEU A 99 -24.18 15.87 -45.56
C LEU A 99 -25.19 16.27 -44.44
N PRO A 100 -26.44 15.82 -44.53
CA PRO A 100 -27.55 16.34 -43.73
C PRO A 100 -27.55 15.80 -42.29
N LYS A 101 -27.81 16.73 -41.36
CA LYS A 101 -28.00 16.48 -39.92
C LYS A 101 -29.25 15.62 -39.68
N GLN A 102 -29.07 14.35 -39.35
CA GLN A 102 -30.12 13.53 -38.71
C GLN A 102 -30.16 13.84 -37.21
N LYS A 103 -31.27 14.44 -36.77
CA LYS A 103 -31.61 14.60 -35.35
C LYS A 103 -32.10 13.26 -34.79
N LEU A 104 -31.19 12.50 -34.17
CA LEU A 104 -31.57 11.39 -33.28
C LEU A 104 -31.60 11.91 -31.84
N GLY A 105 -32.76 12.40 -31.45
CA GLY A 105 -33.08 12.77 -30.07
C GLY A 105 -33.44 11.54 -29.25
N GLY A 106 -32.47 10.66 -29.00
CA GLY A 106 -32.57 9.62 -27.98
C GLY A 106 -31.88 10.09 -26.72
N LYS A 107 -32.64 10.49 -25.69
CA LYS A 107 -32.10 10.62 -24.32
C LYS A 107 -31.73 9.21 -23.86
N SER A 108 -30.52 8.78 -24.20
CA SER A 108 -29.88 7.63 -23.61
C SER A 108 -29.86 7.87 -22.10
N LEU A 109 -30.61 7.05 -21.36
CA LEU A 109 -30.50 6.96 -19.92
C LEU A 109 -29.05 6.56 -19.64
N SER A 110 -28.22 7.55 -19.36
CA SER A 110 -26.82 7.37 -19.02
C SER A 110 -26.76 6.47 -17.79
N ASP A 111 -26.36 5.23 -18.02
CA ASP A 111 -26.17 4.23 -16.98
C ASP A 111 -25.24 4.82 -15.90
N PRO A 112 -25.76 5.10 -14.69
CA PRO A 112 -24.99 5.76 -13.63
C PRO A 112 -23.86 4.87 -13.08
N SER A 113 -23.77 3.61 -13.54
CA SER A 113 -22.67 2.69 -13.20
C SER A 113 -21.36 2.98 -13.94
N LEU A 114 -21.39 3.86 -14.94
CA LEU A 114 -20.20 4.17 -15.72
C LEU A 114 -19.31 5.13 -14.93
N GLY A 115 -18.08 4.67 -14.64
CA GLY A 115 -17.02 5.35 -13.91
C GLY A 115 -16.85 6.84 -14.20
N GLN A 116 -16.11 7.57 -13.36
CA GLN A 116 -15.74 8.95 -13.69
C GLN A 116 -14.96 8.97 -15.02
N ARG A 117 -15.67 9.20 -16.13
CA ARG A 117 -15.11 9.09 -17.47
C ARG A 117 -14.20 10.27 -17.73
N TRP A 118 -12.98 9.99 -18.17
CA TRP A 118 -12.06 11.02 -18.62
C TRP A 118 -12.55 11.57 -19.97
N ASN A 119 -13.34 12.64 -19.90
CA ASN A 119 -13.86 13.30 -21.08
C ASN A 119 -12.87 14.37 -21.55
N VAL A 120 -12.26 14.14 -22.71
CA VAL A 120 -11.27 15.05 -23.29
C VAL A 120 -11.77 15.45 -24.67
N ASP A 121 -11.87 16.76 -24.91
CA ASP A 121 -12.24 17.28 -26.22
C ASP A 121 -11.01 17.25 -27.15
N HIS A 122 -11.17 16.63 -28.32
CA HIS A 122 -10.12 16.53 -29.32
C HIS A 122 -9.73 17.90 -29.87
N ALA A 123 -10.69 18.82 -29.99
CA ALA A 123 -10.39 20.18 -30.45
C ALA A 123 -9.58 20.99 -29.42
N ALA A 124 -9.64 20.59 -28.14
CA ALA A 124 -8.96 21.26 -27.05
C ALA A 124 -7.59 20.65 -26.70
N LEU A 125 -7.15 19.60 -27.43
CA LEU A 125 -5.85 19.00 -27.16
C LEU A 125 -4.71 19.97 -27.50
N PRO A 126 -3.84 20.32 -26.53
CA PRO A 126 -2.68 21.13 -26.82
C PRO A 126 -1.66 20.33 -27.63
N ARG A 127 -0.84 21.03 -28.41
CA ARG A 127 0.38 20.45 -28.95
C ARG A 127 1.37 20.20 -27.82
N ARG A 128 2.19 19.15 -27.96
CA ARG A 128 3.29 18.89 -27.03
C ARG A 128 4.27 20.07 -27.08
N PRO A 129 4.67 20.67 -25.94
CA PRO A 129 5.61 21.79 -25.99
C PRO A 129 6.98 21.34 -26.51
N VAL A 130 7.59 22.16 -27.36
CA VAL A 130 8.82 21.84 -28.12
C VAL A 130 10.03 21.62 -27.20
N ASP A 131 10.05 22.29 -26.06
CA ASP A 131 11.16 22.24 -25.10
C ASP A 131 11.23 20.93 -24.31
N PHE A 132 10.22 20.05 -24.41
CA PHE A 132 10.26 18.76 -23.73
C PHE A 132 11.12 17.74 -24.49
N PRO A 133 12.16 17.16 -23.85
CA PRO A 133 12.98 16.14 -24.49
C PRO A 133 12.11 14.95 -24.92
N PRO A 134 12.38 14.33 -26.08
CA PRO A 134 11.58 13.21 -26.57
C PRO A 134 11.70 12.00 -25.62
N LEU A 135 10.57 11.50 -25.12
CA LEU A 135 10.52 10.35 -24.22
C LEU A 135 10.29 9.04 -24.95
N THR A 136 11.35 8.46 -25.50
CA THR A 136 11.27 7.27 -26.38
C THR A 136 10.55 6.06 -25.78
N ARG A 137 10.56 5.89 -24.45
CA ARG A 137 9.99 4.70 -23.77
C ARG A 137 8.66 4.92 -23.07
N THR A 138 8.29 6.17 -22.78
CA THR A 138 7.10 6.47 -21.97
C THR A 138 6.04 7.26 -22.74
N ASN A 139 6.10 7.20 -24.07
CA ASN A 139 5.07 7.74 -24.93
C ASN A 139 4.70 6.79 -26.09
N ARG A 140 3.49 6.99 -26.64
CA ARG A 140 3.00 6.34 -27.87
C ARG A 140 2.12 7.31 -28.64
N VAL A 141 2.17 7.24 -29.97
CA VAL A 141 1.25 7.96 -30.86
C VAL A 141 0.19 6.97 -31.33
N VAL A 142 -1.06 7.21 -30.94
CA VAL A 142 -2.21 6.40 -31.35
C VAL A 142 -2.89 7.10 -32.53
N ARG A 143 -2.94 6.44 -33.68
CA ARG A 143 -3.54 6.95 -34.93
C ARG A 143 -4.91 6.32 -35.16
N ASP A 144 -5.75 7.00 -35.93
CA ASP A 144 -7.04 6.48 -36.42
C ASP A 144 -8.04 6.01 -35.34
N VAL A 145 -7.87 6.48 -34.09
CA VAL A 145 -8.77 6.15 -32.98
C VAL A 145 -9.32 7.44 -32.37
N ASN A 146 -10.64 7.46 -32.14
CA ASN A 146 -11.30 8.58 -31.48
C ASN A 146 -10.75 8.80 -30.06
N LEU A 147 -10.49 10.05 -29.70
CA LEU A 147 -9.94 10.43 -28.39
C LEU A 147 -10.76 9.89 -27.20
N ASN A 148 -12.09 9.86 -27.31
CA ASN A 148 -12.95 9.31 -26.25
C ASN A 148 -12.73 7.81 -26.04
N VAL A 149 -12.38 7.08 -27.11
CA VAL A 149 -12.05 5.66 -27.01
C VAL A 149 -10.70 5.49 -26.30
N ILE A 150 -9.71 6.31 -26.64
CA ILE A 150 -8.38 6.29 -25.99
C ILE A 150 -8.50 6.63 -24.50
N SER A 151 -9.19 7.71 -24.16
CA SER A 151 -9.34 8.15 -22.77
C SER A 151 -10.11 7.12 -21.93
N ASN A 152 -11.19 6.52 -22.48
CA ASN A 152 -11.93 5.46 -21.81
C ASN A 152 -11.07 4.21 -21.57
N ARG A 153 -10.25 3.79 -22.54
CA ARG A 153 -9.32 2.65 -22.38
C ARG A 153 -8.29 2.92 -21.29
N ILE A 154 -7.74 4.14 -21.23
CA ILE A 154 -6.81 4.53 -20.17
C ILE A 154 -7.52 4.54 -18.82
N SER A 155 -8.71 5.16 -18.70
CA SER A 155 -9.50 5.16 -17.45
C SER A 155 -9.79 3.75 -16.96
N GLU A 156 -10.19 2.84 -17.84
CA GLU A 156 -10.45 1.44 -17.51
C GLU A 156 -9.18 0.73 -17.03
N CYS A 157 -8.04 0.99 -17.68
CA CYS A 157 -6.74 0.45 -17.24
C CYS A 157 -6.33 0.97 -15.86
N LEU A 158 -6.56 2.25 -15.56
CA LEU A 158 -6.24 2.82 -14.24
C LEU A 158 -7.13 2.19 -13.17
N ARG A 159 -8.44 2.03 -13.44
CA ARG A 159 -9.40 1.38 -12.55
C ARG A 159 -9.04 -0.07 -12.26
N SER A 160 -8.83 -0.87 -13.31
CA SER A 160 -8.56 -2.31 -13.18
C SER A 160 -7.25 -2.60 -12.45
N ARG A 161 -6.25 -1.73 -12.64
CA ARG A 161 -4.97 -1.79 -11.92
C ARG A 161 -4.99 -1.13 -10.54
N SER A 162 -6.14 -0.61 -10.11
CA SER A 162 -6.29 0.00 -8.80
C SER A 162 -5.34 1.17 -8.59
N ILE A 163 -5.32 2.06 -9.59
CA ILE A 163 -4.50 3.27 -9.60
C ILE A 163 -5.43 4.45 -9.34
N LYS A 164 -5.18 5.15 -8.23
CA LYS A 164 -5.94 6.36 -7.89
C LYS A 164 -5.68 7.43 -8.94
N SER A 165 -6.71 7.85 -9.65
CA SER A 165 -6.64 8.90 -10.67
C SER A 165 -7.35 10.18 -10.21
N ARG A 166 -6.74 11.33 -10.46
CA ARG A 166 -7.35 12.66 -10.30
C ARG A 166 -7.25 13.42 -11.62
N PHE A 167 -8.40 13.69 -12.23
CA PHE A 167 -8.49 14.45 -13.47
C PHE A 167 -8.40 15.94 -13.17
N SER A 168 -7.49 16.66 -13.84
CA SER A 168 -7.32 18.09 -13.62
C SER A 168 -8.48 18.87 -14.23
N LYS A 169 -9.10 19.76 -13.44
CA LYS A 169 -10.14 20.67 -13.92
C LYS A 169 -9.60 21.75 -14.86
N SER A 170 -8.38 22.22 -14.61
CA SER A 170 -7.71 23.26 -15.40
C SER A 170 -7.02 22.72 -16.65
N ARG A 171 -6.49 21.50 -16.58
CA ARG A 171 -5.82 20.82 -17.68
C ARG A 171 -6.52 19.49 -17.99
N GLY A 172 -7.68 19.57 -18.66
CA GLY A 172 -8.53 18.42 -18.95
C GLY A 172 -7.82 17.28 -19.70
N ASN A 173 -6.67 17.54 -20.32
CA ASN A 173 -5.83 16.56 -21.00
C ASN A 173 -4.78 15.88 -20.10
N VAL A 174 -4.74 16.15 -18.79
CA VAL A 174 -3.78 15.56 -17.83
C VAL A 174 -4.50 14.90 -16.66
N VAL A 175 -4.11 13.67 -16.36
CA VAL A 175 -4.54 12.93 -15.16
C VAL A 175 -3.34 12.65 -14.26
N LYS A 176 -3.49 12.97 -12.96
CA LYS A 176 -2.52 12.64 -11.91
C LYS A 176 -2.86 11.27 -11.35
N CYS A 177 -1.88 10.37 -11.31
CA CYS A 177 -2.05 8.99 -10.92
C CYS A 177 -1.18 8.65 -9.70
N ARG A 178 -1.70 7.78 -8.82
CA ARG A 178 -0.94 7.18 -7.70
C ARG A 178 -1.31 5.70 -7.59
N ASN A 179 -0.35 4.82 -7.82
CA ASN A 179 -0.55 3.37 -7.72
C ASN A 179 -0.44 2.87 -6.27
N ILE A 180 -0.60 1.56 -6.08
CA ILE A 180 -0.52 0.88 -4.77
C ILE A 180 0.86 0.94 -4.11
N ASP A 181 1.92 1.11 -4.91
CA ASP A 181 3.31 1.22 -4.45
C ASP A 181 3.71 2.69 -4.20
N PHE A 182 2.72 3.60 -4.11
CA PHE A 182 2.92 5.05 -3.92
C PHE A 182 3.72 5.73 -5.03
N CYS A 183 3.91 5.08 -6.17
CA CYS A 183 4.48 5.72 -7.33
C CYS A 183 3.48 6.73 -7.90
N LYS A 184 3.94 7.98 -8.00
CA LYS A 184 3.19 9.06 -8.62
C LYS A 184 3.65 9.25 -10.04
N PHE A 185 2.68 9.41 -10.92
CA PHE A 185 2.95 9.73 -12.31
C PHE A 185 1.78 10.52 -12.90
N THR A 186 2.01 11.14 -14.05
CA THR A 186 0.94 11.75 -14.84
C THR A 186 0.77 11.01 -16.16
N VAL A 187 -0.46 11.01 -16.67
CA VAL A 187 -0.74 10.66 -18.06
C VAL A 187 -1.28 11.90 -18.72
N ALA A 188 -0.66 12.30 -19.84
CA ALA A 188 -1.02 13.47 -20.61
C ALA A 188 -1.37 13.07 -22.05
N LEU A 189 -2.40 13.71 -22.60
CA LEU A 189 -2.80 13.57 -24.00
C LEU A 189 -2.43 14.85 -24.74
N TYR A 190 -1.81 14.71 -25.90
CA TYR A 190 -1.45 15.81 -26.79
C TYR A 190 -1.90 15.51 -28.22
N ALA A 191 -2.12 16.57 -29.01
CA ALA A 191 -2.28 16.43 -30.45
C ALA A 191 -0.93 16.02 -31.08
N GLY A 192 -0.93 14.93 -31.86
CA GLY A 192 0.24 14.46 -32.61
C GLY A 192 0.37 15.16 -33.97
N ASP A 193 1.62 15.33 -34.43
CA ASP A 193 1.94 16.09 -35.65
C ASP A 193 1.40 15.46 -36.94
N GLU A 194 1.27 14.13 -36.98
CA GLU A 194 0.81 13.36 -38.16
C GLU A 194 -0.67 12.92 -38.06
N GLY A 195 -1.51 13.66 -37.33
CA GLY A 195 -2.93 13.31 -37.21
C GLY A 195 -3.17 12.09 -36.32
N GLY A 196 -2.83 12.23 -35.04
CA GLY A 196 -3.09 11.23 -34.00
C GLY A 196 -3.08 11.85 -32.61
N VAL A 197 -3.18 11.01 -31.59
CA VAL A 197 -3.09 11.42 -30.18
C VAL A 197 -1.80 10.88 -29.60
N LEU A 198 -0.92 11.78 -29.14
CA LEU A 198 0.25 11.41 -28.37
C LEU A 198 -0.16 11.19 -26.91
N VAL A 199 0.04 9.97 -26.43
CA VAL A 199 -0.13 9.59 -25.02
C VAL A 199 1.25 9.58 -24.38
N GLU A 200 1.44 10.38 -23.35
CA GLU A 200 2.71 10.51 -22.65
C GLU A 200 2.51 10.25 -21.15
N VAL A 201 3.40 9.44 -20.57
CA VAL A 201 3.38 9.06 -19.16
C VAL A 201 4.66 9.56 -18.49
N HIS A 202 4.52 10.34 -17.42
CA HIS A 202 5.65 10.93 -16.71
C HIS A 202 5.71 10.48 -15.26
N ARG A 203 6.82 9.86 -14.85
CA ARG A 203 7.07 9.59 -13.43
C ARG A 203 7.34 10.90 -12.70
N LEU A 204 6.62 11.12 -11.60
CA LEU A 204 6.87 12.22 -10.68
C LEU A 204 7.77 11.75 -9.52
N CYS A 205 7.39 10.64 -8.87
CA CYS A 205 8.20 10.03 -7.80
C CYS A 205 7.87 8.54 -7.61
N GLY A 206 8.69 7.84 -6.84
CA GLY A 206 8.52 6.42 -6.51
C GLY A 206 9.39 5.47 -7.33
N ASP A 207 9.17 4.17 -7.11
CA ASP A 207 9.98 3.10 -7.69
C ASP A 207 9.88 3.05 -9.23
N ALA A 208 11.03 2.84 -9.89
CA ALA A 208 11.12 2.82 -11.35
C ALA A 208 10.48 1.56 -11.96
N ILE A 209 10.56 0.43 -11.26
CA ILE A 209 10.03 -0.85 -11.76
C ILE A 209 8.51 -0.80 -11.73
N SER A 210 7.94 -0.41 -10.59
CA SER A 210 6.50 -0.19 -10.40
C SER A 210 5.96 0.83 -11.41
N PHE A 211 6.66 1.96 -11.60
CA PHE A 211 6.32 2.95 -12.63
C PHE A 211 6.29 2.35 -14.03
N MET A 212 7.35 1.66 -14.46
CA MET A 212 7.45 1.14 -15.82
C MET A 212 6.41 0.06 -16.10
N ARG A 213 6.04 -0.74 -15.09
CA ARG A 213 4.95 -1.72 -15.17
C ARG A 213 3.62 -1.03 -15.50
N ASP A 214 3.27 0.02 -14.77
CA ASP A 214 2.02 0.75 -15.00
C ASP A 214 2.06 1.62 -16.27
N CYS A 215 3.22 2.22 -16.59
CA CYS A 215 3.44 2.98 -17.82
C CYS A 215 3.17 2.11 -19.06
N ARG A 216 3.74 0.90 -19.11
CA ARG A 216 3.49 -0.05 -20.21
C ARG A 216 2.03 -0.44 -20.32
N ALA A 217 1.38 -0.73 -19.20
CA ALA A 217 -0.03 -1.11 -19.18
C ALA A 217 -0.92 0.04 -19.73
N VAL A 218 -0.67 1.27 -19.30
CA VAL A 218 -1.38 2.47 -19.79
C VAL A 218 -1.17 2.67 -21.29
N LEU A 219 0.07 2.59 -21.77
CA LEU A 219 0.39 2.78 -23.19
C LEU A 219 -0.21 1.66 -24.06
N ASN A 220 -0.15 0.40 -23.62
CA ASN A 220 -0.78 -0.73 -24.31
C ASN A 220 -2.31 -0.58 -24.37
N SER A 221 -2.93 -0.17 -23.25
CA SER A 221 -4.36 0.09 -23.21
C SER A 221 -4.76 1.21 -24.17
N ALA A 222 -3.99 2.31 -24.23
CA ALA A 222 -4.25 3.41 -25.15
C ALA A 222 -4.26 2.96 -26.62
N GLU A 223 -3.31 2.11 -27.01
CA GLU A 223 -3.23 1.51 -28.36
C GLU A 223 -4.37 0.51 -28.64
N GLY A 224 -5.15 0.12 -27.63
CA GLY A 224 -6.17 -0.93 -27.76
C GLY A 224 -5.59 -2.34 -27.81
N LYS A 225 -4.33 -2.51 -27.38
CA LYS A 225 -3.75 -3.84 -27.17
C LYS A 225 -4.44 -4.42 -25.94
N ILE A 226 -5.33 -5.37 -26.19
CA ILE A 226 -5.91 -6.19 -25.14
C ILE A 226 -4.74 -6.97 -24.53
N LEU A 227 -4.35 -6.63 -23.30
CA LEU A 227 -3.51 -7.49 -22.47
C LEU A 227 -4.24 -8.83 -22.42
N GLY A 228 -3.62 -9.91 -22.90
CA GLY A 228 -4.27 -11.08 -23.48
C GLY A 228 -5.29 -11.76 -22.57
N GLY A 229 -6.57 -11.40 -22.70
CA GLY A 229 -7.69 -12.06 -22.02
C GLY A 229 -7.65 -11.95 -20.49
N GLU A 230 -8.79 -12.20 -19.85
CA GLU A 230 -8.93 -12.18 -18.38
C GLU A 230 -7.95 -13.12 -17.64
N LYS A 231 -7.28 -14.03 -18.36
CA LYS A 231 -6.24 -14.88 -17.79
C LYS A 231 -4.99 -14.08 -17.39
N ASP A 232 -4.57 -13.07 -18.17
CA ASP A 232 -3.37 -12.27 -17.87
C ASP A 232 -3.58 -11.26 -16.72
N LEU A 233 -4.83 -10.91 -16.39
CA LEU A 233 -5.12 -9.95 -15.30
C LEU A 233 -5.07 -10.60 -13.91
N ASN A 234 -5.40 -11.88 -13.80
CA ASN A 234 -5.06 -12.66 -12.59
C ASN A 234 -3.60 -13.10 -12.59
N ASP A 235 -2.97 -13.16 -13.77
CA ASP A 235 -1.54 -13.33 -13.95
C ASP A 235 -0.79 -12.01 -13.74
N HIS A 236 -1.00 -11.41 -12.57
CA HIS A 236 -0.03 -10.48 -12.00
C HIS A 236 1.41 -11.08 -11.94
N GLU A 237 1.63 -12.36 -12.31
CA GLU A 237 2.86 -13.16 -12.49
C GLU A 237 3.96 -12.59 -13.40
N GLU A 238 3.92 -11.31 -13.75
CA GLU A 238 5.16 -10.63 -14.17
C GLU A 238 6.09 -10.29 -13.00
N THR A 239 5.77 -10.63 -11.75
CA THR A 239 6.86 -10.88 -10.78
C THR A 239 7.43 -12.24 -11.16
N PRO A 240 8.69 -12.33 -11.61
CA PRO A 240 9.31 -13.61 -11.91
C PRO A 240 9.01 -14.61 -10.78
N MET A 241 8.64 -15.85 -11.13
CA MET A 241 8.19 -16.88 -10.19
C MET A 241 9.06 -16.96 -8.91
N PHE A 242 10.36 -16.71 -9.02
CA PHE A 242 11.32 -16.71 -7.90
C PHE A 242 11.13 -15.58 -6.86
N PHE A 243 10.38 -14.52 -7.16
CA PHE A 243 10.00 -13.47 -6.21
C PHE A 243 8.62 -13.68 -5.58
N ARG A 244 7.86 -14.70 -6.03
CA ARG A 244 6.48 -14.96 -5.57
C ARG A 244 6.37 -16.14 -4.65
N LEU A 245 7.28 -17.09 -4.77
CA LEU A 245 7.29 -18.21 -3.86
C LEU A 245 7.61 -17.65 -2.48
N PRO A 246 6.76 -17.91 -1.48
CA PRO A 246 7.09 -17.61 -0.10
C PRO A 246 8.51 -18.08 0.17
N VAL A 247 9.32 -17.35 0.93
CA VAL A 247 10.66 -17.83 1.30
C VAL A 247 10.58 -19.21 1.98
N SER A 248 9.45 -19.49 2.63
CA SER A 248 9.11 -20.81 3.19
C SER A 248 8.83 -21.92 2.16
N ARG A 249 8.49 -21.56 0.92
CA ARG A 249 8.17 -22.47 -0.19
C ARG A 249 9.26 -22.50 -1.28
N THR A 250 10.27 -21.64 -1.22
CA THR A 250 11.41 -21.74 -2.12
C THR A 250 12.15 -23.04 -1.81
N LEU A 251 12.07 -24.00 -2.75
CA LEU A 251 12.82 -25.25 -2.66
C LEU A 251 14.30 -24.93 -2.87
N PHE A 252 15.05 -24.85 -1.78
CA PHE A 252 16.51 -24.87 -1.86
C PHE A 252 16.96 -26.23 -2.43
N PRO A 253 18.09 -26.29 -3.17
CA PRO A 253 18.72 -27.56 -3.51
C PRO A 253 18.75 -28.45 -2.27
N LYS A 254 18.46 -29.76 -2.40
CA LYS A 254 18.30 -30.69 -1.27
C LYS A 254 19.49 -30.70 -0.29
N ASP A 255 20.66 -30.26 -0.78
CA ASP A 255 21.91 -30.20 -0.04
C ASP A 255 22.21 -28.81 0.55
N ALA A 256 21.48 -27.77 0.13
CA ALA A 256 21.59 -26.41 0.67
C ALA A 256 20.63 -26.25 1.84
N ARG A 257 21.09 -26.63 3.04
CA ARG A 257 20.42 -26.23 4.28
C ARG A 257 20.69 -24.74 4.50
N LEU A 258 19.64 -23.92 4.48
CA LEU A 258 19.77 -22.58 5.05
C LEU A 258 20.18 -22.72 6.52
N PRO A 259 21.03 -21.81 7.04
CA PRO A 259 21.27 -21.72 8.46
C PRO A 259 19.92 -21.64 9.18
N GLU A 260 19.73 -22.45 10.23
CA GLU A 260 18.60 -22.27 11.12
C GLU A 260 18.70 -20.86 11.70
N VAL A 261 17.68 -20.04 11.44
CA VAL A 261 17.62 -18.70 12.02
C VAL A 261 17.13 -18.86 13.44
N ASP A 262 18.02 -18.70 14.41
CA ASP A 262 17.67 -18.77 15.82
C ASP A 262 16.69 -17.65 16.21
N ASP A 263 16.02 -17.82 17.35
CA ASP A 263 15.05 -16.85 17.85
C ASP A 263 15.71 -15.48 18.17
N GLU A 264 17.01 -15.47 18.44
CA GLU A 264 17.77 -14.26 18.77
C GLU A 264 18.00 -13.38 17.53
N MET A 265 18.40 -13.97 16.40
CA MET A 265 18.54 -13.32 15.10
C MET A 265 17.20 -12.80 14.60
N GLN A 266 16.11 -13.54 14.82
CA GLN A 266 14.76 -13.08 14.48
C GLN A 266 14.38 -11.84 15.32
N ALA A 267 14.64 -11.88 16.62
CA ALA A 267 14.41 -10.73 17.49
C ALA A 267 15.29 -9.53 17.13
N GLU A 268 16.55 -9.76 16.77
CA GLU A 268 17.48 -8.72 16.32
C GLU A 268 16.96 -8.02 15.06
N SER A 269 16.48 -8.78 14.06
CA SER A 269 15.92 -8.21 12.84
C SER A 269 14.75 -7.26 13.12
N VAL A 270 13.84 -7.63 14.03
CA VAL A 270 12.71 -6.78 14.40
C VAL A 270 13.15 -5.58 15.26
N ASN A 271 14.18 -5.75 16.09
CA ASN A 271 14.77 -4.64 16.86
C ASN A 271 15.44 -3.60 15.97
N VAL A 272 16.10 -4.00 14.89
CA VAL A 272 16.65 -3.06 13.89
C VAL A 272 15.54 -2.22 13.28
N THR A 273 14.40 -2.83 12.93
CA THR A 273 13.22 -2.10 12.46
C THR A 273 12.71 -1.10 13.50
N ALA A 274 12.59 -1.50 14.76
CA ALA A 274 12.19 -0.60 15.85
C ALA A 274 13.14 0.60 16.01
N ASN A 275 14.46 0.36 15.88
CA ASN A 275 15.46 1.42 15.93
C ASN A 275 15.31 2.41 14.76
N LEU A 276 15.09 1.91 13.53
CA LEU A 276 14.82 2.73 12.35
C LEU A 276 13.56 3.59 12.53
N LEU A 277 12.48 2.99 13.05
CA LEU A 277 11.23 3.70 13.34
C LEU A 277 11.38 4.78 14.42
N SER A 278 12.23 4.54 15.41
CA SER A 278 12.53 5.51 16.48
C SER A 278 13.39 6.69 16.01
N SER A 279 14.00 6.59 14.83
CA SER A 279 14.84 7.65 14.27
C SER A 279 14.02 8.88 13.91
N MET A 280 14.59 10.06 14.16
CA MET A 280 14.04 11.35 13.70
C MET A 280 14.32 11.63 12.22
N GLN A 281 15.16 10.79 11.57
CA GLN A 281 15.48 10.95 10.16
C GLN A 281 14.36 10.35 9.30
N ILE A 282 13.81 11.18 8.40
CA ILE A 282 12.66 10.87 7.54
C ILE A 282 12.89 9.60 6.71
N ASP A 283 14.09 9.44 6.17
CA ASP A 283 14.51 8.29 5.36
C ASP A 283 14.66 7.01 6.20
N ALA A 284 15.31 7.10 7.37
CA ALA A 284 15.42 5.97 8.29
C ALA A 284 14.04 5.49 8.77
N ASN A 285 13.16 6.43 9.11
CA ASN A 285 11.82 6.13 9.54
C ASN A 285 10.97 5.49 8.42
N MET A 286 11.06 6.01 7.19
CA MET A 286 10.43 5.41 6.01
C MET A 286 10.95 3.99 5.77
N LEU A 287 12.26 3.78 5.82
CA LEU A 287 12.88 2.46 5.68
C LEU A 287 12.43 1.50 6.79
N GLY A 288 12.28 1.99 8.02
CA GLY A 288 11.71 1.24 9.14
C GLY A 288 10.28 0.78 8.84
N MET A 289 9.43 1.65 8.31
CA MET A 289 8.05 1.28 7.97
C MET A 289 7.98 0.28 6.80
N GLU A 290 8.82 0.44 5.78
CA GLU A 290 8.92 -0.53 4.67
C GLU A 290 9.40 -1.89 5.17
N SER A 291 10.39 -1.90 6.07
CA SER A 291 10.90 -3.11 6.72
C SER A 291 9.82 -3.80 7.55
N LEU A 292 9.00 -3.03 8.28
CA LEU A 292 7.89 -3.57 9.08
C LEU A 292 6.80 -4.23 8.21
N VAL A 293 6.47 -3.65 7.05
CA VAL A 293 5.53 -4.25 6.09
C VAL A 293 6.05 -5.59 5.58
N ILE A 294 7.36 -5.68 5.26
CA ILE A 294 7.99 -6.94 4.84
C ILE A 294 8.00 -7.94 5.99
N GLN A 295 8.37 -7.52 7.19
CA GLN A 295 8.46 -8.40 8.37
C GLN A 295 7.10 -8.98 8.76
N THR A 296 6.00 -8.26 8.56
CA THR A 296 4.65 -8.76 8.85
C THR A 296 4.06 -9.66 7.75
N ASP A 297 4.72 -9.74 6.58
CA ASP A 297 4.26 -10.53 5.44
C ASP A 297 4.84 -11.97 5.51
N PRO A 298 4.00 -13.00 5.75
CA PRO A 298 4.47 -14.39 5.89
C PRO A 298 4.97 -15.01 4.57
N GLU A 299 4.76 -14.34 3.43
CA GLU A 299 5.34 -14.76 2.15
C GLU A 299 6.80 -14.28 2.03
N LYS A 300 7.12 -13.12 2.61
CA LYS A 300 8.45 -12.51 2.48
C LYS A 300 9.37 -12.80 3.67
N THR A 301 8.79 -13.10 4.83
CA THR A 301 9.50 -13.26 6.08
C THR A 301 9.21 -14.63 6.69
N PRO A 302 10.19 -15.30 7.33
CA PRO A 302 9.94 -16.51 8.10
C PRO A 302 8.77 -16.33 9.08
N LYS A 303 7.89 -17.32 9.14
CA LYS A 303 6.62 -17.25 9.86
C LYS A 303 6.76 -16.84 11.33
N SER A 304 7.77 -17.36 12.03
CA SER A 304 8.05 -17.04 13.44
C SER A 304 8.39 -15.55 13.64
N ALA A 305 9.26 -15.00 12.79
CA ALA A 305 9.59 -13.57 12.79
C ALA A 305 8.38 -12.70 12.40
N ALA A 306 7.55 -13.17 11.46
CA ALA A 306 6.34 -12.45 11.08
C ALA A 306 5.29 -12.41 12.19
N VAL A 307 5.10 -13.50 12.93
CA VAL A 307 4.26 -13.53 14.13
C VAL A 307 4.81 -12.60 15.21
N LEU A 308 6.13 -12.58 15.42
CA LEU A 308 6.78 -11.67 16.37
C LEU A 308 6.53 -10.19 16.02
N ALA A 309 6.77 -9.80 14.77
CA ALA A 309 6.52 -8.44 14.29
C ALA A 309 5.03 -8.06 14.40
N SER A 310 4.13 -9.00 14.08
CA SER A 310 2.68 -8.80 14.18
C SER A 310 2.22 -8.57 15.62
N ARG A 311 2.79 -9.31 16.57
CA ARG A 311 2.55 -9.10 18.01
C ARG A 311 3.06 -7.75 18.50
N MET A 312 4.18 -7.26 17.97
CA MET A 312 4.65 -5.92 18.32
C MET A 312 3.69 -4.81 17.86
N ILE A 313 2.97 -5.02 16.76
CA ILE A 313 1.95 -4.09 16.28
C ILE A 313 0.65 -4.22 17.09
N LEU A 314 0.24 -5.43 17.49
CA LEU A 314 -1.08 -5.67 18.08
C LEU A 314 -1.09 -5.76 19.62
N CYS A 315 0.07 -5.94 20.25
CA CYS A 315 0.19 -6.09 21.70
C CYS A 315 1.08 -4.96 22.25
N PRO A 316 0.51 -3.85 22.78
CA PRO A 316 1.31 -2.75 23.31
C PRO A 316 2.26 -3.19 24.42
N ASP A 317 1.85 -4.19 25.22
CA ASP A 317 2.63 -4.72 26.35
C ASP A 317 3.62 -5.83 25.96
N HIS A 318 3.81 -6.10 24.66
CA HIS A 318 4.78 -7.10 24.21
C HIS A 318 6.21 -6.77 24.68
N VAL A 319 6.99 -7.79 25.07
CA VAL A 319 8.37 -7.60 25.58
C VAL A 319 9.27 -6.81 24.62
N ALA A 320 9.10 -6.99 23.32
CA ALA A 320 9.87 -6.28 22.31
C ALA A 320 9.48 -4.79 22.14
N ASN A 321 8.35 -4.36 22.71
CA ASN A 321 7.93 -2.95 22.74
C ASN A 321 8.52 -2.15 23.92
N ARG A 322 9.40 -2.75 24.74
CA ARG A 322 9.98 -2.10 25.94
C ARG A 322 10.80 -0.84 25.65
N HIS A 323 11.55 -0.84 24.54
CA HIS A 323 12.42 0.29 24.18
C HIS A 323 11.70 1.30 23.28
N PHE A 324 10.96 0.78 22.30
CA PHE A 324 10.18 1.56 21.37
C PHE A 324 8.87 0.83 21.11
N SER A 325 7.74 1.46 21.42
CA SER A 325 6.44 0.85 21.21
C SER A 325 6.03 0.99 19.75
N VAL A 326 6.30 -0.06 18.96
CA VAL A 326 5.88 -0.13 17.55
C VAL A 326 4.36 -0.03 17.44
N HIS A 327 3.62 -0.64 18.38
CA HIS A 327 2.17 -0.47 18.52
C HIS A 327 1.77 1.01 18.57
N ASN A 328 2.26 1.77 19.55
CA ASN A 328 1.87 3.18 19.70
C ASN A 328 2.26 4.02 18.48
N TYR A 329 3.42 3.75 17.89
CA TYR A 329 3.87 4.44 16.69
C TYR A 329 2.93 4.19 15.51
N VAL A 330 2.67 2.92 15.17
CA VAL A 330 1.74 2.53 14.09
C VAL A 330 0.36 3.11 14.35
N MET A 331 -0.20 2.91 15.55
CA MET A 331 -1.54 3.42 15.88
C MET A 331 -1.62 4.94 15.84
N SER A 332 -0.54 5.66 16.16
CA SER A 332 -0.52 7.13 16.05
C SER A 332 -0.64 7.61 14.59
N LEU A 333 0.02 6.93 13.65
CA LEU A 333 -0.10 7.19 12.21
C LEU A 333 -1.53 6.91 11.72
N LEU A 334 -2.20 5.92 12.32
CA LEU A 334 -3.55 5.53 11.92
C LEU A 334 -4.64 6.42 12.50
N ILE A 335 -4.47 6.96 13.70
CA ILE A 335 -5.51 7.71 14.42
C ILE A 335 -5.37 9.22 14.23
N TYR A 336 -4.16 9.76 14.22
CA TYR A 336 -3.98 11.22 14.28
C TYR A 336 -3.74 11.88 12.92
N ASP A 337 -3.61 11.12 11.84
CA ASP A 337 -3.27 11.64 10.50
C ASP A 337 -4.48 12.16 9.69
N ASP A 338 -5.62 12.46 10.33
CA ASP A 338 -6.87 12.82 9.60
C ASP A 338 -7.07 14.32 9.34
N ASP A 339 -6.48 15.21 10.13
CA ASP A 339 -6.91 16.63 10.14
C ASP A 339 -5.98 17.60 9.40
N CYS A 340 -4.80 17.18 8.94
CA CYS A 340 -3.85 18.13 8.37
C CYS A 340 -4.09 18.49 6.90
N PHE A 341 -4.98 17.78 6.18
CA PHE A 341 -4.98 17.82 4.71
C PHE A 341 -6.36 17.83 4.07
N ALA A 342 -7.28 18.65 4.60
CA ALA A 342 -8.34 19.16 3.73
C ALA A 342 -7.66 19.77 2.50
N PRO A 343 -8.05 19.39 1.26
CA PRO A 343 -7.38 19.86 0.06
C PRO A 343 -7.45 21.39 0.05
N SER A 344 -6.35 22.04 0.39
CA SER A 344 -6.22 23.49 0.24
C SER A 344 -6.50 23.78 -1.22
N SER A 345 -7.53 24.59 -1.48
CA SER A 345 -8.02 24.94 -2.81
C SER A 345 -6.87 25.09 -3.81
N GLU A 346 -6.98 24.38 -4.94
CA GLU A 346 -5.91 24.05 -5.92
C GLU A 346 -5.19 25.25 -6.60
N ASP A 347 -5.36 26.49 -6.14
CA ASP A 347 -5.00 27.72 -6.87
C ASP A 347 -3.79 28.52 -6.33
N SER A 348 -3.05 28.04 -5.31
CA SER A 348 -1.91 28.82 -4.76
C SER A 348 -0.54 28.40 -5.32
N SER A 349 -0.18 28.90 -6.50
CA SER A 349 1.05 28.54 -7.22
C SER A 349 2.30 29.27 -6.70
N ALA A 350 3.21 28.56 -6.01
CA ALA A 350 4.70 28.67 -6.09
C ALA A 350 5.43 28.26 -4.79
N ILE A 351 4.78 28.34 -3.62
CA ILE A 351 5.37 27.89 -2.32
C ILE A 351 5.08 26.38 -2.07
N HIS A 352 4.52 25.68 -3.06
CA HIS A 352 3.97 24.33 -2.87
C HIS A 352 4.97 23.19 -2.89
N ASP A 353 6.16 23.32 -3.48
CA ASP A 353 7.03 22.14 -3.70
C ASP A 353 7.58 21.52 -2.41
N GLU A 354 7.95 22.31 -1.40
CA GLU A 354 8.43 21.76 -0.11
C GLU A 354 7.30 21.18 0.75
N VAL A 355 6.13 21.83 0.78
CA VAL A 355 4.97 21.37 1.56
C VAL A 355 4.42 20.04 1.00
N VAL A 356 4.42 19.89 -0.33
CA VAL A 356 3.98 18.67 -1.01
C VAL A 356 4.85 17.46 -0.63
N SER A 357 6.15 17.67 -0.37
CA SER A 357 7.08 16.59 0.02
C SER A 357 6.75 15.99 1.39
N ILE A 358 6.38 16.84 2.38
CA ILE A 358 6.07 16.39 3.75
C ILE A 358 4.71 15.68 3.79
N GLU A 359 3.70 16.22 3.10
CA GLU A 359 2.37 15.59 3.01
C GLU A 359 2.45 14.19 2.37
N ASP A 360 3.29 14.06 1.35
CA ASP A 360 3.53 12.77 0.70
C ASP A 360 4.20 11.75 1.61
N HIS A 361 5.14 12.22 2.43
CA HIS A 361 5.80 11.38 3.42
C HIS A 361 4.81 10.84 4.46
N ALA A 362 3.99 11.71 5.07
CA ALA A 362 2.99 11.31 6.06
C ALA A 362 1.98 10.31 5.47
N THR A 363 1.44 10.63 4.28
CA THR A 363 0.49 9.75 3.59
C THR A 363 1.10 8.36 3.30
N ARG A 364 2.38 8.32 2.91
CA ARG A 364 3.08 7.05 2.64
C ARG A 364 3.31 6.26 3.92
N LEU A 365 3.72 6.90 5.02
CA LEU A 365 3.89 6.25 6.32
C LEU A 365 2.56 5.65 6.82
N ARG A 366 1.46 6.42 6.76
CA ARG A 366 0.12 5.94 7.12
C ARG A 366 -0.26 4.71 6.31
N ASN A 367 -0.01 4.70 5.01
CA ASN A 367 -0.39 3.56 4.20
C ASN A 367 0.47 2.32 4.46
N LEU A 368 1.78 2.49 4.68
CA LEU A 368 2.65 1.41 5.15
C LEU A 368 2.17 0.87 6.51
N ALA A 369 1.74 1.75 7.42
CA ALA A 369 1.16 1.37 8.71
C ALA A 369 -0.14 0.57 8.55
N MET A 370 -1.04 0.99 7.65
CA MET A 370 -2.27 0.26 7.32
C MET A 370 -1.97 -1.11 6.71
N SER A 371 -0.98 -1.19 5.83
CA SER A 371 -0.52 -2.45 5.23
C SER A 371 0.04 -3.41 6.28
N ALA A 372 0.96 -2.92 7.14
CA ALA A 372 1.55 -3.72 8.22
C ALA A 372 0.48 -4.19 9.23
N LEU A 373 -0.47 -3.33 9.58
CA LEU A 373 -1.61 -3.70 10.43
C LEU A 373 -2.49 -4.77 9.77
N SER A 374 -2.82 -4.61 8.50
CA SER A 374 -3.62 -5.59 7.75
C SER A 374 -2.92 -6.95 7.68
N ASN A 375 -1.60 -6.96 7.44
CA ASN A 375 -0.80 -8.17 7.45
C ASN A 375 -0.81 -8.82 8.84
N ALA A 376 -0.58 -8.04 9.89
CA ALA A 376 -0.54 -8.53 11.26
C ALA A 376 -1.87 -9.13 11.72
N ILE A 377 -2.99 -8.45 11.47
CA ILE A 377 -4.33 -8.95 11.82
C ILE A 377 -4.65 -10.22 11.01
N GLY A 378 -4.33 -10.24 9.71
CA GLY A 378 -4.51 -11.40 8.85
C GLY A 378 -3.73 -12.62 9.36
N LEU A 379 -2.43 -12.45 9.56
CA LEU A 379 -1.53 -13.52 10.00
C LEU A 379 -1.96 -14.08 11.38
N LEU A 380 -2.16 -13.23 12.38
CA LEU A 380 -2.56 -13.72 13.71
C LEU A 380 -3.95 -14.36 13.70
N SER A 381 -4.85 -13.96 12.79
CA SER A 381 -6.16 -14.60 12.64
C SER A 381 -6.02 -16.00 12.05
N ASP A 382 -5.22 -16.15 10.99
CA ASP A 382 -4.97 -17.44 10.35
C ASP A 382 -4.27 -18.44 11.29
N GLU A 383 -3.44 -17.93 12.21
CA GLU A 383 -2.79 -18.73 13.26
C GLU A 383 -3.67 -18.98 14.50
N GLY A 384 -4.88 -18.39 14.56
CA GLY A 384 -5.75 -18.49 15.73
C GLY A 384 -5.21 -17.77 16.98
N LEU A 385 -4.25 -16.87 16.81
CA LEU A 385 -3.59 -16.10 17.87
C LEU A 385 -4.19 -14.71 18.08
N LEU A 386 -5.00 -14.22 17.14
CA LEU A 386 -5.50 -12.83 17.16
C LEU A 386 -6.29 -12.50 18.43
N LEU A 387 -7.30 -13.30 18.79
CA LEU A 387 -8.15 -12.99 19.95
C LEU A 387 -7.38 -13.07 21.28
N PRO A 388 -6.58 -14.12 21.57
CA PRO A 388 -5.74 -14.15 22.76
C PRO A 388 -4.83 -12.92 22.88
N ASP A 389 -4.19 -12.54 21.77
CA ASP A 389 -3.20 -11.46 21.76
C ASP A 389 -3.84 -10.07 21.97
N ILE A 390 -5.05 -9.82 21.43
CA ILE A 390 -5.75 -8.54 21.61
C ILE A 390 -6.70 -8.50 22.82
N ALA A 391 -6.99 -9.65 23.46
CA ALA A 391 -7.94 -9.74 24.58
C ALA A 391 -7.66 -8.74 25.72
N PRO A 392 -6.41 -8.51 26.14
CA PRO A 392 -6.10 -7.54 27.21
C PRO A 392 -6.51 -6.10 26.87
N HIS A 393 -6.58 -5.75 25.59
CA HIS A 393 -6.89 -4.39 25.11
C HIS A 393 -8.13 -4.37 24.21
N ARG A 394 -9.00 -5.37 24.34
CA ARG A 394 -10.15 -5.58 23.45
C ARG A 394 -11.05 -4.35 23.33
N GLU A 395 -11.29 -3.67 24.45
CA GLU A 395 -12.12 -2.45 24.47
C GLU A 395 -11.53 -1.33 23.62
N TRP A 396 -10.20 -1.13 23.65
CA TRP A 396 -9.53 -0.12 22.83
C TRP A 396 -9.70 -0.42 21.34
N TYR A 397 -9.53 -1.68 20.94
CA TYR A 397 -9.74 -2.10 19.55
C TYR A 397 -11.18 -1.86 19.07
N MET A 398 -12.18 -2.12 19.93
CA MET A 398 -13.59 -1.92 19.59
C MET A 398 -14.04 -0.45 19.62
N SER A 399 -13.45 0.37 20.50
CA SER A 399 -13.87 1.75 20.72
C SER A 399 -13.05 2.78 19.94
N VAL A 400 -11.82 2.46 19.56
CA VAL A 400 -10.89 3.39 18.90
C VAL A 400 -10.56 2.91 17.49
N LEU A 401 -9.96 1.72 17.34
CA LEU A 401 -9.51 1.25 16.03
C LEU A 401 -10.70 0.99 15.10
N LEU A 402 -11.73 0.29 15.58
CA LEU A 402 -12.85 -0.13 14.75
C LEU A 402 -13.61 1.07 14.12
N PRO A 403 -14.00 2.14 14.87
CA PRO A 403 -14.58 3.34 14.26
C PRO A 403 -13.66 4.00 13.25
N ARG A 404 -12.35 4.06 13.52
CA ARG A 404 -11.39 4.67 12.60
C ARG A 404 -11.28 3.92 11.26
N LEU A 405 -11.25 2.58 11.30
CA LEU A 405 -11.25 1.80 10.05
C LEU A 405 -12.54 2.01 9.23
N ILE A 406 -13.67 2.26 9.89
CA ILE A 406 -14.94 2.58 9.21
C ILE A 406 -14.91 3.98 8.60
N GLU A 407 -14.30 4.95 9.30
CA GLU A 407 -14.03 6.28 8.76
C GLU A 407 -13.17 6.21 7.48
N ASP A 408 -12.13 5.37 7.46
CA ASP A 408 -11.32 5.14 6.26
C ASP A 408 -12.14 4.56 5.09
N LEU A 409 -13.12 3.68 5.36
CA LEU A 409 -14.06 3.20 4.34
C LEU A 409 -14.98 4.31 3.83
N ASN A 410 -15.49 5.17 4.71
CA ASN A 410 -16.30 6.32 4.31
C ASN A 410 -15.49 7.32 3.47
N ALA A 411 -14.18 7.41 3.72
CA ALA A 411 -13.23 8.20 2.94
C ALA A 411 -12.72 7.50 1.68
N ALA A 412 -13.30 6.38 1.24
CA ALA A 412 -12.84 5.58 0.09
C ALA A 412 -12.64 6.37 -1.20
N SER A 413 -13.49 7.37 -1.49
CA SER A 413 -13.34 8.21 -2.68
C SER A 413 -12.07 9.08 -2.64
N LEU A 414 -11.61 9.44 -1.44
CA LEU A 414 -10.41 10.25 -1.23
C LEU A 414 -9.17 9.37 -1.05
N ARG A 415 -9.27 8.28 -0.28
CA ARG A 415 -8.15 7.39 0.10
C ARG A 415 -8.52 5.92 -0.18
N PRO A 416 -8.66 5.51 -1.45
CA PRO A 416 -9.09 4.15 -1.79
C PRO A 416 -8.10 3.08 -1.32
N HIS A 417 -6.80 3.40 -1.27
CA HIS A 417 -5.76 2.51 -0.76
C HIS A 417 -5.96 2.19 0.74
N ASP A 418 -6.20 3.21 1.56
CA ASP A 418 -6.46 3.04 3.00
C ASP A 418 -7.75 2.25 3.22
N ALA A 419 -8.80 2.56 2.44
CA ALA A 419 -10.07 1.83 2.48
C ALA A 419 -9.91 0.34 2.14
N CYS A 420 -8.98 -0.03 1.22
CA CYS A 420 -8.70 -1.45 0.94
C CYS A 420 -8.16 -2.17 2.17
N PHE A 421 -7.13 -1.60 2.81
CA PHE A 421 -6.54 -2.19 4.02
C PHE A 421 -7.54 -2.20 5.18
N ALA A 422 -8.30 -1.12 5.36
CA ALA A 422 -9.35 -1.05 6.37
C ALA A 422 -10.38 -2.15 6.17
N SER A 423 -10.84 -2.36 4.93
CA SER A 423 -11.78 -3.43 4.59
C SER A 423 -11.24 -4.81 4.96
N ARG A 424 -9.96 -5.10 4.68
CA ARG A 424 -9.31 -6.36 5.06
C ARG A 424 -9.24 -6.54 6.57
N CYS A 425 -8.78 -5.52 7.30
CA CYS A 425 -8.72 -5.53 8.76
C CYS A 425 -10.10 -5.83 9.37
N LEU A 426 -11.13 -5.09 8.93
CA LEU A 426 -12.51 -5.23 9.40
C LEU A 426 -13.09 -6.61 9.12
N SER A 427 -12.90 -7.10 7.89
CA SER A 427 -13.33 -8.43 7.48
C SER A 427 -12.71 -9.52 8.37
N THR A 428 -11.42 -9.40 8.70
CA THR A 428 -10.73 -10.38 9.53
C THR A 428 -11.17 -10.29 10.98
N LEU A 429 -11.29 -9.09 11.55
CA LEU A 429 -11.77 -8.88 12.92
C LEU A 429 -13.19 -9.43 13.12
N ALA A 430 -14.10 -9.15 12.19
CA ALA A 430 -15.47 -9.63 12.25
C ALA A 430 -15.57 -11.15 12.11
N LYS A 431 -14.75 -11.76 11.23
CA LYS A 431 -14.65 -13.21 11.10
C LYS A 431 -14.14 -13.86 12.40
N SER A 432 -13.21 -13.20 13.08
CA SER A 432 -12.60 -13.75 14.30
C SER A 432 -13.53 -13.69 15.52
N SER A 433 -14.45 -12.72 15.63
CA SER A 433 -15.29 -12.60 16.83
C SER A 433 -16.64 -11.94 16.58
N VAL A 434 -17.69 -12.55 17.14
CA VAL A 434 -19.09 -12.09 17.05
C VAL A 434 -19.26 -10.69 17.63
N ASP A 435 -18.59 -10.36 18.73
CA ASP A 435 -18.72 -9.03 19.35
C ASP A 435 -18.14 -7.93 18.44
N PHE A 436 -17.06 -8.21 17.71
CA PHE A 436 -16.52 -7.26 16.72
C PHE A 436 -17.51 -7.10 15.56
N ALA A 437 -18.09 -8.18 15.05
CA ALA A 437 -19.10 -8.12 14.00
C ALA A 437 -20.36 -7.35 14.44
N ALA A 438 -20.84 -7.59 15.66
CA ALA A 438 -21.99 -6.89 16.24
C ALA A 438 -21.70 -5.40 16.44
N LYS A 439 -20.54 -5.05 17.02
CA LYS A 439 -20.13 -3.66 17.21
C LYS A 439 -19.98 -2.93 15.88
N PHE A 440 -19.35 -3.57 14.89
CA PHE A 440 -19.19 -3.05 13.53
C PHE A 440 -20.55 -2.72 12.90
N SER A 441 -21.53 -3.64 13.02
CA SER A 441 -22.88 -3.40 12.53
C SER A 441 -23.55 -2.23 13.26
N ALA A 442 -23.38 -2.14 14.58
CA ALA A 442 -24.02 -1.12 15.41
C ALA A 442 -23.54 0.31 15.09
N ILE A 443 -22.31 0.47 14.59
CA ILE A 443 -21.71 1.79 14.26
C ILE A 443 -21.80 2.12 12.76
N GLY A 444 -22.68 1.47 12.00
CA GLY A 444 -22.92 1.77 10.58
C GLY A 444 -21.90 1.19 9.61
N GLY A 445 -21.16 0.15 10.01
CA GLY A 445 -20.12 -0.44 9.17
C GLY A 445 -20.63 -1.04 7.85
N PHE A 446 -21.87 -1.53 7.79
CA PHE A 446 -22.46 -2.07 6.55
C PHE A 446 -22.61 -1.00 5.46
N ASP A 447 -23.09 0.19 5.82
CA ASP A 447 -23.27 1.29 4.87
C ASP A 447 -21.91 1.80 4.37
N ALA A 448 -20.91 1.87 5.26
CA ALA A 448 -19.55 2.26 4.90
C ALA A 448 -18.90 1.28 3.92
N VAL A 449 -19.03 -0.04 4.15
CA VAL A 449 -18.50 -1.07 3.22
C VAL A 449 -19.21 -1.01 1.89
N LYS A 450 -20.54 -0.85 1.87
CA LYS A 450 -21.32 -0.74 0.64
C LYS A 450 -20.89 0.49 -0.18
N ASN A 451 -20.71 1.64 0.47
CA ASN A 451 -20.21 2.85 -0.17
C ASN A 451 -18.79 2.64 -0.74
N ALA A 452 -17.89 2.02 0.03
CA ALA A 452 -16.55 1.70 -0.44
C ALA A 452 -16.55 0.73 -1.63
N GLU A 453 -17.44 -0.26 -1.63
CA GLU A 453 -17.66 -1.19 -2.75
C GLU A 453 -18.11 -0.45 -4.01
N GLU A 454 -19.09 0.47 -3.90
CA GLU A 454 -19.56 1.32 -4.99
C GLU A 454 -18.45 2.22 -5.57
N VAL A 455 -17.65 2.83 -4.71
CA VAL A 455 -16.45 3.58 -5.12
C VAL A 455 -15.47 2.67 -5.85
N GLY A 456 -15.24 1.45 -5.35
CA GLY A 456 -14.37 0.47 -5.99
C GLY A 456 -14.84 0.08 -7.39
N VAL A 457 -16.15 -0.16 -7.56
CA VAL A 457 -16.76 -0.47 -8.87
C VAL A 457 -16.50 0.65 -9.87
N ARG A 458 -16.55 1.89 -9.39
CA ARG A 458 -16.39 3.08 -10.22
C ARG A 458 -14.93 3.32 -10.62
N ASP A 459 -14.02 3.28 -9.64
CA ASP A 459 -12.69 3.89 -9.78
C ASP A 459 -11.52 2.99 -9.35
N PHE A 460 -11.76 1.89 -8.62
CA PHE A 460 -10.67 1.16 -7.95
C PHE A 460 -10.98 -0.33 -7.72
N GLU A 461 -10.59 -1.20 -8.66
CA GLU A 461 -11.03 -2.61 -8.69
C GLU A 461 -10.62 -3.42 -7.45
N LEU A 462 -9.45 -3.17 -6.87
CA LEU A 462 -8.98 -3.83 -5.64
C LEU A 462 -9.90 -3.54 -4.46
N LEU A 463 -10.41 -2.30 -4.37
CA LEU A 463 -11.32 -1.89 -3.31
C LEU A 463 -12.67 -2.58 -3.49
N LYS A 464 -13.19 -2.66 -4.71
CA LYS A 464 -14.41 -3.42 -5.01
C LYS A 464 -14.30 -4.86 -4.53
N ARG A 465 -13.18 -5.53 -4.86
CA ARG A 465 -12.94 -6.91 -4.45
C ARG A 465 -12.88 -7.05 -2.93
N ASP A 466 -12.09 -6.21 -2.26
CA ASP A 466 -11.84 -6.35 -0.84
C ASP A 466 -13.08 -5.91 -0.01
N ALA A 467 -13.74 -4.81 -0.39
CA ALA A 467 -15.00 -4.37 0.19
C ALA A 467 -16.14 -5.37 -0.02
N GLY A 468 -16.28 -5.94 -1.23
CA GLY A 468 -17.27 -6.98 -1.52
C GLY A 468 -17.05 -8.26 -0.70
N ARG A 469 -15.78 -8.65 -0.49
CA ARG A 469 -15.43 -9.76 0.41
C ARG A 469 -15.81 -9.46 1.86
N CYS A 470 -15.48 -8.27 2.35
CA CYS A 470 -15.87 -7.81 3.68
C CYS A 470 -17.39 -7.82 3.84
N HIS A 471 -18.13 -7.27 2.88
CA HIS A 471 -19.59 -7.24 2.85
C HIS A 471 -20.19 -8.64 2.98
N THR A 472 -19.66 -9.60 2.23
CA THR A 472 -20.10 -11.01 2.25
C THR A 472 -19.87 -11.65 3.62
N ILE A 473 -18.69 -11.45 4.21
CA ILE A 473 -18.35 -11.99 5.54
C ILE A 473 -19.27 -11.41 6.62
N MET A 474 -19.51 -10.10 6.58
CA MET A 474 -20.38 -9.43 7.53
C MET A 474 -21.82 -9.95 7.51
N ARG A 475 -22.37 -10.23 6.32
CA ARG A 475 -23.72 -10.83 6.18
C ARG A 475 -23.80 -12.24 6.77
N CYS A 476 -22.69 -12.97 6.80
CA CYS A 476 -22.65 -14.30 7.41
C CYS A 476 -22.53 -14.26 8.93
N CYS A 477 -21.86 -13.24 9.49
CA CYS A 477 -21.59 -13.14 10.93
C CYS A 477 -22.73 -12.56 11.77
N VAL A 478 -23.66 -11.79 11.18
CA VAL A 478 -24.74 -11.06 11.90
C VAL A 478 -26.11 -11.76 11.74
N LYS A 479 -26.13 -13.10 11.85
CA LYS A 479 -27.37 -13.89 11.82
C LYS A 479 -27.92 -14.20 13.22
#